data_AF-A0A1R0L1P7-F1
#
_entry.id   AF-A0A1R0L1P7-F1
#
_cell.length_a   1.000
_cell.length_b   1.000
_cell.length_c   1.000
_cell.angle_alpha   90.00
_cell.angle_beta   90.00
_cell.angle_gamma   90.00
#
_symmetry.space_group_name_H-M   'P 1'
#
loop_
_entity.id
_entity.type
_entity.pdbx_description
1 polymer ?
#
loop_
_entity_poly.entity_id
_entity_poly.type
_entity_poly.pdbx_seq_one_letter_code
_entity_poly.pdbx_strand_id
1 'polypeptide(L)'
;MNIKSKIATVAVFAAVAGTLGAAQASAAPERGSVVVGSAGGPLTFPGYDNDPVRFDFAAFGEPGKSSGRFHVNHLTKDGKLVADFDGRVDCVARAGDLAILTGVIERADIPGLPVNVVGRRVGFSVQDESRGHDRIGWSWAYGGIEHDVLPCTGPVPFFRTSTGGYTVR
;
A
#
# COMPACT_ATOMS: atom_id res chain seq x y z
N MET A 1 -14.98 84.50 10.33
CA MET A 1 -15.77 83.53 11.11
C MET A 1 -14.78 82.58 11.78
N ASN A 2 -14.63 82.70 13.11
CA ASN A 2 -13.69 81.95 13.93
C ASN A 2 -14.17 80.51 14.13
N ILE A 3 -13.32 79.52 13.88
CA ILE A 3 -13.49 78.17 14.46
C ILE A 3 -12.17 77.77 15.13
N LYS A 4 -12.26 77.67 16.46
CA LYS A 4 -11.23 77.16 17.37
C LYS A 4 -11.23 75.62 17.36
N SER A 5 -10.07 75.04 17.72
CA SER A 5 -9.94 73.82 18.55
C SER A 5 -10.20 72.47 17.81
N LYS A 6 -9.45 71.37 17.98
CA LYS A 6 -8.44 70.94 18.97
C LYS A 6 -7.44 69.98 18.29
N ILE A 7 -6.18 70.07 18.67
CA ILE A 7 -5.15 69.06 18.39
C ILE A 7 -5.41 67.87 19.32
N ALA A 8 -5.57 66.67 18.76
CA ALA A 8 -5.57 65.42 19.51
C ALA A 8 -4.53 64.48 18.88
N THR A 9 -3.60 64.09 19.75
CA THR A 9 -2.38 63.32 19.51
C THR A 9 -2.64 61.97 18.85
N VAL A 10 -2.01 61.72 17.70
CA VAL A 10 -1.95 60.39 17.09
C VAL A 10 -0.81 59.63 17.79
N ALA A 11 -1.16 58.62 18.59
CA ALA A 11 -0.19 57.68 19.12
C ALA A 11 0.28 56.74 17.99
N VAL A 12 1.54 56.85 17.61
CA VAL A 12 2.19 55.94 16.66
C VAL A 12 2.53 54.65 17.41
N PHE A 13 1.73 53.59 17.20
CA PHE A 13 2.14 52.23 17.54
C PHE A 13 3.01 51.70 16.39
N ALA A 14 4.33 51.68 16.59
CA ALA A 14 5.25 50.99 15.71
C ALA A 14 5.10 49.47 15.93
N ALA A 15 4.29 48.81 15.12
CA ALA A 15 4.26 47.35 15.03
C ALA A 15 5.53 46.89 14.31
N VAL A 16 6.47 46.31 15.07
CA VAL A 16 7.64 45.62 14.51
C VAL A 16 7.12 44.35 13.84
N ALA A 17 6.96 44.39 12.51
CA ALA A 17 6.68 43.21 11.71
C ALA A 17 7.93 42.33 11.69
N GLY A 18 8.05 41.43 12.66
CA GLY A 18 9.03 40.34 12.62
C GLY A 18 8.68 39.42 11.47
N THR A 19 9.43 39.52 10.37
CA THR A 19 9.43 38.51 9.32
C THR A 19 10.08 37.24 9.86
N LEU A 20 9.28 36.40 10.51
CA LEU A 20 9.63 35.01 10.75
C LEU A 20 9.75 34.34 9.38
N GLY A 21 10.97 34.29 8.85
CA GLY A 21 11.32 33.46 7.72
C GLY A 21 11.06 32.02 8.11
N ALA A 22 9.89 31.50 7.73
CA ALA A 22 9.63 30.08 7.75
C ALA A 22 10.64 29.44 6.80
N ALA A 23 11.67 28.81 7.36
CA ALA A 23 12.53 27.92 6.60
C ALA A 23 11.62 26.85 6.01
N GLN A 24 11.31 26.96 4.72
CA GLN A 24 10.67 25.89 3.97
C GLN A 24 11.69 24.76 3.95
N ALA A 25 11.47 23.76 4.81
CA ALA A 25 12.15 22.49 4.66
C ALA A 25 11.82 22.00 3.26
N SER A 26 12.82 22.05 2.36
CA SER A 26 12.72 21.42 1.06
C SER A 26 12.53 19.93 1.34
N ALA A 27 11.31 19.44 1.16
CA ALA A 27 11.04 18.02 1.21
C ALA A 27 12.01 17.38 0.20
N ALA A 28 12.87 16.48 0.69
CA ALA A 28 13.64 15.63 -0.20
C ALA A 28 12.68 15.03 -1.23
N PRO A 29 13.09 14.85 -2.50
CA PRO A 29 12.24 14.19 -3.48
C PRO A 29 11.70 12.92 -2.83
N GLU A 30 10.38 12.75 -2.77
CA GLU A 30 9.83 11.49 -2.28
C GLU A 30 10.44 10.40 -3.16
N ARG A 31 11.25 9.55 -2.55
CA ARG A 31 11.67 8.32 -3.19
C ARG A 31 10.37 7.55 -3.33
N GLY A 32 9.92 7.34 -4.56
CA GLY A 32 8.59 6.78 -4.76
C GLY A 32 8.39 5.47 -4.02
N SER A 33 7.13 5.22 -3.70
CA SER A 33 6.66 4.08 -2.91
C SER A 33 7.37 2.79 -3.30
N VAL A 34 7.99 2.10 -2.34
CA VAL A 34 8.62 0.80 -2.51
C VAL A 34 7.98 -0.21 -1.58
N VAL A 35 7.71 -1.40 -2.12
CA VAL A 35 7.35 -2.59 -1.34
C VAL A 35 8.19 -3.75 -1.84
N VAL A 36 9.03 -4.28 -0.97
CA VAL A 36 9.85 -5.45 -1.26
C VAL A 36 9.74 -6.45 -0.13
N GLY A 37 9.79 -7.73 -0.47
CA GLY A 37 9.86 -8.77 0.54
C GLY A 37 8.99 -9.96 0.20
N SER A 38 8.93 -10.88 1.14
CA SER A 38 8.34 -12.19 0.96
C SER A 38 7.86 -12.68 2.31
N ALA A 39 6.54 -12.75 2.49
CA ALA A 39 5.94 -13.12 3.77
C ALA A 39 4.68 -13.97 3.58
N GLY A 40 4.26 -14.60 4.65
CA GLY A 40 3.15 -15.53 4.60
C GLY A 40 2.90 -16.22 5.94
N GLY A 41 2.14 -17.31 5.88
CA GLY A 41 1.80 -18.11 7.05
C GLY A 41 0.67 -19.09 6.75
N PRO A 42 0.25 -19.88 7.74
CA PRO A 42 -0.90 -20.76 7.59
C PRO A 42 -2.20 -19.94 7.55
N LEU A 43 -3.11 -20.29 6.65
CA LEU A 43 -4.46 -19.76 6.60
C LEU A 43 -5.30 -20.42 7.71
N THR A 44 -5.65 -19.65 8.75
CA THR A 44 -6.38 -20.13 9.94
C THR A 44 -7.85 -19.71 9.96
N PHE A 45 -8.36 -19.14 8.86
CA PHE A 45 -9.75 -18.73 8.75
C PHE A 45 -10.66 -19.92 8.41
N PRO A 46 -11.97 -19.86 8.71
CA PRO A 46 -12.91 -20.92 8.34
C PRO A 46 -12.81 -21.28 6.85
N GLY A 47 -12.74 -22.58 6.54
CA GLY A 47 -12.60 -23.09 5.18
C GLY A 47 -11.18 -23.49 4.78
N TYR A 48 -10.17 -23.23 5.61
CA TYR A 48 -8.78 -23.64 5.39
C TYR A 48 -8.29 -24.56 6.51
N ASP A 49 -7.42 -25.52 6.19
CA ASP A 49 -6.76 -26.40 7.18
C ASP A 49 -5.29 -26.01 7.37
N ASN A 50 -5.03 -24.76 7.80
CA ASN A 50 -3.67 -24.25 8.00
C ASN A 50 -2.80 -24.30 6.74
N ASP A 51 -3.44 -24.23 5.57
CA ASP A 51 -2.80 -24.15 4.27
C ASP A 51 -1.75 -23.04 4.25
N PRO A 52 -0.47 -23.32 3.94
CA PRO A 52 0.53 -22.26 3.83
C PRO A 52 0.25 -21.40 2.59
N VAL A 53 0.24 -20.09 2.80
CA VAL A 53 0.24 -19.09 1.73
C VAL A 53 1.48 -18.21 1.83
N ARG A 54 2.02 -17.83 0.69
CA ARG A 54 3.16 -16.93 0.55
C ARG A 54 2.92 -15.89 -0.54
N PHE A 55 3.33 -14.67 -0.25
CA PHE A 55 3.24 -13.54 -1.19
C PHE A 55 4.61 -12.89 -1.29
N ASP A 56 5.05 -12.69 -2.53
CA ASP A 56 6.32 -12.08 -2.88
C ASP A 56 6.06 -10.77 -3.60
N PHE A 57 6.73 -9.70 -3.20
CA PHE A 57 6.64 -8.40 -3.84
C PHE A 57 8.01 -7.82 -4.14
N ALA A 58 8.12 -7.23 -5.32
CA ALA A 58 9.20 -6.33 -5.70
C ALA A 58 8.59 -5.20 -6.54
N ALA A 59 8.12 -4.16 -5.87
CA ALA A 59 7.36 -3.07 -6.46
C ALA A 59 7.95 -1.70 -6.08
N PHE A 60 7.92 -0.77 -7.02
CA PHE A 60 8.40 0.59 -6.81
C PHE A 60 7.73 1.60 -7.74
N GLY A 61 7.73 2.86 -7.33
CA GLY A 61 7.32 3.99 -8.17
C GLY A 61 6.22 4.82 -7.51
N GLU A 62 5.44 5.49 -8.34
CA GLU A 62 4.34 6.34 -7.90
C GLU A 62 3.03 5.88 -8.53
N PRO A 63 1.86 6.24 -7.96
CA PRO A 63 0.57 6.03 -8.62
C PRO A 63 0.60 6.56 -10.07
N GLY A 64 0.28 5.70 -11.03
CA GLY A 64 0.33 6.00 -12.47
C GLY A 64 1.69 5.83 -13.15
N LYS A 65 2.78 5.60 -12.40
CA LYS A 65 4.14 5.30 -12.89
C LYS A 65 4.82 4.26 -12.01
N SER A 66 4.11 3.17 -11.74
CA SER A 66 4.61 2.06 -10.93
C SER A 66 5.20 0.96 -11.81
N SER A 67 6.11 0.18 -11.24
CA SER A 67 6.65 -1.02 -11.87
C SER A 67 6.96 -2.07 -10.82
N GLY A 68 7.07 -3.31 -11.24
CA GLY A 68 7.44 -4.40 -10.35
C GLY A 68 6.78 -5.72 -10.68
N ARG A 69 6.95 -6.65 -9.75
CA ARG A 69 6.42 -8.01 -9.84
C ARG A 69 5.78 -8.41 -8.52
N PHE A 70 4.81 -9.30 -8.63
CA PHE A 70 4.27 -10.04 -7.51
C PHE A 70 4.22 -11.52 -7.85
N HIS A 71 4.24 -12.36 -6.83
CA HIS A 71 4.00 -13.79 -6.94
C HIS A 71 3.25 -14.29 -5.70
N VAL A 72 2.35 -15.24 -5.90
CA VAL A 72 1.51 -15.82 -4.85
C VAL A 72 1.59 -17.32 -4.98
N ASN A 73 1.90 -17.99 -3.88
CA ASN A 73 1.89 -19.44 -3.78
C ASN A 73 1.02 -19.87 -2.59
N HIS A 74 0.09 -20.76 -2.84
CA HIS A 74 -0.81 -21.35 -1.86
C HIS A 74 -0.81 -22.85 -2.05
N LEU A 75 -0.43 -23.55 -0.99
CA LEU A 75 -0.45 -25.01 -0.93
C LEU A 75 -1.47 -25.45 0.12
N THR A 76 -2.01 -26.65 -0.06
CA THR A 76 -2.64 -27.38 1.04
C THR A 76 -1.61 -27.67 2.13
N LYS A 77 -2.05 -27.92 3.36
CA LYS A 77 -1.18 -28.37 4.46
C LYS A 77 -0.28 -29.56 4.11
N ASP A 78 -0.76 -30.47 3.25
CA ASP A 78 0.01 -31.65 2.79
C ASP A 78 0.95 -31.34 1.61
N GLY A 79 1.07 -30.07 1.21
CA GLY A 79 1.99 -29.59 0.19
C GLY A 79 1.48 -29.70 -1.26
N LYS A 80 0.22 -30.08 -1.48
CA LYS A 80 -0.38 -30.03 -2.83
C LYS A 80 -0.66 -28.59 -3.24
N LEU A 81 -0.39 -28.27 -4.50
CA LEU A 81 -0.68 -26.95 -5.05
C LEU A 81 -2.19 -26.63 -5.01
N VAL A 82 -2.54 -25.43 -4.54
CA VAL A 82 -3.89 -24.85 -4.63
C VAL A 82 -3.88 -23.70 -5.63
N ALA A 83 -2.91 -22.80 -5.55
CA ALA A 83 -2.71 -21.72 -6.50
C ALA A 83 -1.25 -21.27 -6.55
N ASP A 84 -0.71 -21.10 -7.75
CA ASP A 84 0.58 -20.49 -8.01
C ASP A 84 0.40 -19.50 -9.16
N PHE A 85 0.59 -18.21 -8.91
CA PHE A 85 0.44 -17.21 -9.96
C PHE A 85 1.34 -16.01 -9.72
N ASP A 86 1.76 -15.39 -10.81
CA ASP A 86 2.59 -14.21 -10.78
C ASP A 86 2.15 -13.20 -11.84
N GLY A 87 2.58 -11.97 -11.64
CA GLY A 87 2.22 -10.90 -12.56
C GLY A 87 3.07 -9.66 -12.45
N ARG A 88 2.66 -8.64 -13.19
CA ARG A 88 3.28 -7.32 -13.18
C ARG A 88 2.48 -6.37 -12.31
N VAL A 89 3.20 -5.65 -11.45
CA VAL A 89 2.64 -4.55 -10.68
C VAL A 89 2.41 -3.36 -11.60
N ASP A 90 1.21 -2.79 -11.54
CA ASP A 90 0.81 -1.60 -12.31
C ASP A 90 0.44 -0.41 -11.42
N CYS A 91 0.32 -0.62 -10.10
CA CYS A 91 0.32 0.45 -9.11
C CYS A 91 1.00 0.03 -7.80
N VAL A 92 1.74 0.96 -7.21
CA VAL A 92 2.12 0.99 -5.80
C VAL A 92 1.85 2.38 -5.23
N ALA A 93 1.25 2.43 -4.05
CA ALA A 93 0.95 3.66 -3.32
C ALA A 93 1.22 3.44 -1.83
N ARG A 94 1.97 4.35 -1.20
CA ARG A 94 2.36 4.26 0.21
C ARG A 94 1.72 5.37 1.04
N ALA A 95 1.39 5.04 2.28
CA ALA A 95 1.04 5.99 3.33
C ALA A 95 1.64 5.51 4.67
N GLY A 96 2.76 6.13 5.09
CA GLY A 96 3.51 5.63 6.25
C GLY A 96 4.00 4.20 6.01
N ASP A 97 3.76 3.30 6.95
CA ASP A 97 4.24 1.91 6.83
C ASP A 97 3.20 1.00 6.11
N LEU A 98 2.11 1.59 5.61
CA LEU A 98 1.10 0.92 4.79
C LEU A 98 1.39 1.18 3.30
N ALA A 99 1.24 0.15 2.48
CA ALA A 99 1.21 0.28 1.03
C ALA A 99 0.04 -0.49 0.42
N ILE A 100 -0.49 0.03 -0.69
CA ILE A 100 -1.40 -0.66 -1.59
C ILE A 100 -0.65 -0.98 -2.87
N LEU A 101 -0.86 -2.18 -3.40
CA LEU A 101 -0.36 -2.59 -4.70
C LEU A 101 -1.50 -3.14 -5.55
N THR A 102 -1.45 -2.90 -6.85
CA THR A 102 -2.23 -3.69 -7.81
C THR A 102 -1.32 -4.26 -8.87
N GLY A 103 -1.71 -5.40 -9.42
CA GLY A 103 -0.99 -6.01 -10.51
C GLY A 103 -1.86 -6.91 -11.36
N VAL A 104 -1.45 -7.07 -12.61
CA VAL A 104 -2.11 -7.91 -13.60
C VAL A 104 -1.42 -9.26 -13.63
N ILE A 105 -2.19 -10.34 -13.45
CA ILE A 105 -1.72 -11.72 -13.49
C ILE A 105 -1.26 -12.05 -14.92
N GLU A 106 -0.05 -12.58 -15.05
CA GLU A 106 0.53 -12.98 -16.34
C GLU A 106 0.61 -14.49 -16.50
N ARG A 107 0.78 -15.22 -15.40
CA ARG A 107 0.83 -16.68 -15.36
C ARG A 107 0.07 -17.17 -14.15
N ALA A 108 -0.63 -18.28 -14.30
CA ALA A 108 -1.35 -18.93 -13.22
C ALA A 108 -1.45 -20.43 -13.44
N ASP A 109 -1.24 -21.19 -12.36
CA ASP A 109 -1.55 -22.60 -12.21
C ASP A 109 -2.44 -22.76 -10.96
N ILE A 110 -3.71 -23.05 -11.18
CA ILE A 110 -4.72 -23.14 -10.13
C ILE A 110 -5.49 -24.44 -10.30
N PRO A 111 -4.92 -25.58 -9.86
CA PRO A 111 -5.54 -26.88 -10.03
C PRO A 111 -6.89 -26.94 -9.31
N GLY A 112 -7.90 -27.53 -9.97
CA GLY A 112 -9.23 -27.73 -9.39
C GLY A 112 -10.19 -26.55 -9.52
N LEU A 113 -9.77 -25.42 -10.09
CA LEU A 113 -10.63 -24.29 -10.41
C LEU A 113 -10.69 -24.09 -11.94
N PRO A 114 -11.86 -24.24 -12.58
CA PRO A 114 -11.99 -24.06 -14.04
C PRO A 114 -12.09 -22.57 -14.41
N VAL A 115 -11.20 -21.73 -13.86
CA VAL A 115 -11.16 -20.29 -14.14
C VAL A 115 -9.83 -19.88 -14.74
N ASN A 116 -9.87 -19.09 -15.82
CA ASN A 116 -8.68 -18.42 -16.34
C ASN A 116 -8.59 -17.03 -15.73
N VAL A 117 -7.57 -16.82 -14.90
CA VAL A 117 -7.31 -15.55 -14.21
C VAL A 117 -6.19 -14.72 -14.85
N VAL A 118 -5.53 -15.24 -15.89
CA VAL A 118 -4.51 -14.47 -16.63
C VAL A 118 -5.15 -13.24 -17.26
N GLY A 119 -4.50 -12.08 -17.09
CA GLY A 119 -5.00 -10.78 -17.51
C GLY A 119 -5.88 -10.07 -16.48
N ARG A 120 -6.28 -10.75 -15.38
CA ARG A 120 -7.02 -10.12 -14.29
C ARG A 120 -6.11 -9.28 -13.41
N ARG A 121 -6.64 -8.15 -12.93
CA ARG A 121 -5.98 -7.30 -11.95
C ARG A 121 -6.42 -7.66 -10.55
N VAL A 122 -5.44 -7.95 -9.70
CA VAL A 122 -5.63 -8.18 -8.28
C VAL A 122 -5.04 -7.05 -7.45
N GLY A 123 -5.59 -6.86 -6.26
CA GLY A 123 -5.18 -5.81 -5.32
C GLY A 123 -4.64 -6.39 -4.02
N PHE A 124 -3.64 -5.73 -3.46
CA PHE A 124 -2.97 -6.08 -2.22
C PHE A 124 -2.88 -4.85 -1.32
N SER A 125 -2.88 -5.08 0.00
CA SER A 125 -2.40 -4.12 0.98
C SER A 125 -1.34 -4.77 1.83
N VAL A 126 -0.28 -4.04 2.17
CA VAL A 126 0.84 -4.50 2.99
C VAL A 126 1.09 -3.47 4.07
N GLN A 127 1.06 -3.90 5.33
CA GLN A 127 1.45 -3.09 6.48
C GLN A 127 2.76 -3.66 7.04
N ASP A 128 3.84 -2.88 6.90
CA ASP A 128 5.14 -3.15 7.50
C ASP A 128 5.07 -2.76 8.99
N GLU A 129 5.29 -3.74 9.87
CA GLU A 129 5.14 -3.59 11.31
C GLU A 129 6.52 -3.62 11.98
N SER A 130 7.05 -2.44 12.31
CA SER A 130 8.39 -2.29 12.92
C SER A 130 8.63 -3.12 14.19
N ARG A 131 7.56 -3.57 14.87
CA ARG A 131 7.61 -4.43 16.05
C ARG A 131 6.56 -5.53 15.95
N GLY A 132 6.80 -6.51 15.08
CA GLY A 132 5.97 -7.70 15.04
C GLY A 132 6.06 -8.45 13.73
N HIS A 133 4.92 -9.01 13.35
CA HIS A 133 4.73 -9.61 12.04
C HIS A 133 3.86 -8.69 11.22
N ASP A 134 4.26 -8.49 9.97
CA ASP A 134 3.55 -7.68 9.00
C ASP A 134 2.14 -8.20 8.75
N ARG A 135 1.34 -7.34 8.16
CA ARG A 135 0.00 -7.71 7.72
C ARG A 135 -0.15 -7.54 6.22
N ILE A 136 -0.97 -8.40 5.64
CA ILE A 136 -1.32 -8.35 4.22
C ILE A 136 -2.82 -8.57 4.03
N GLY A 137 -3.38 -7.94 3.01
CA GLY A 137 -4.72 -8.23 2.50
C GLY A 137 -4.67 -8.41 0.99
N TRP A 138 -5.60 -9.20 0.44
CA TRP A 138 -5.71 -9.45 -1.00
C TRP A 138 -7.17 -9.44 -1.47
N SER A 139 -7.41 -8.92 -2.67
CA SER A 139 -8.76 -8.57 -3.16
C SER A 139 -9.72 -9.76 -3.23
N TRP A 140 -9.23 -10.91 -3.66
CA TRP A 140 -10.06 -12.10 -3.86
C TRP A 140 -10.50 -12.77 -2.56
N ALA A 141 -10.01 -12.32 -1.39
CA ALA A 141 -10.56 -12.72 -0.10
C ALA A 141 -12.02 -12.26 0.08
N TYR A 142 -12.44 -11.21 -0.65
CA TYR A 142 -13.77 -10.62 -0.53
C TYR A 142 -14.54 -10.60 -1.84
N GLY A 143 -13.83 -10.38 -2.96
CA GLY A 143 -14.44 -10.16 -4.27
C GLY A 143 -14.27 -11.30 -5.27
N GLY A 144 -13.73 -12.46 -4.89
CA GLY A 144 -13.36 -13.49 -5.87
C GLY A 144 -12.15 -13.09 -6.73
N ILE A 145 -11.51 -14.06 -7.38
CA ILE A 145 -10.27 -13.84 -8.16
C ILE A 145 -10.56 -13.51 -9.63
N GLU A 146 -11.77 -13.79 -10.08
CA GLU A 146 -12.32 -13.52 -11.40
C GLU A 146 -12.71 -12.05 -11.61
N HIS A 147 -12.71 -11.24 -10.55
CA HIS A 147 -13.12 -9.84 -10.57
C HIS A 147 -11.91 -8.90 -10.50
N ASP A 148 -11.81 -8.02 -11.49
CA ASP A 148 -10.78 -6.99 -11.54
C ASP A 148 -11.00 -5.94 -10.44
N VAL A 149 -9.91 -5.53 -9.80
CA VAL A 149 -9.91 -4.31 -8.99
C VAL A 149 -9.55 -3.07 -9.82
N LEU A 150 -9.89 -1.89 -9.31
CA LEU A 150 -9.36 -0.63 -9.84
C LEU A 150 -7.86 -0.49 -9.48
N PRO A 151 -7.05 0.19 -10.30
CA PRO A 151 -5.66 0.47 -9.95
C PRO A 151 -5.54 1.16 -8.58
N CYS A 152 -4.49 0.82 -7.84
CA CYS A 152 -4.21 1.38 -6.52
C CYS A 152 -5.33 1.16 -5.48
N THR A 153 -6.09 0.07 -5.59
CA THR A 153 -7.09 -0.33 -4.58
C THR A 153 -6.76 -1.70 -3.99
N GLY A 154 -7.04 -1.87 -2.70
CA GLY A 154 -6.79 -3.10 -1.96
C GLY A 154 -7.66 -3.15 -0.70
N PRO A 155 -7.91 -4.34 -0.13
CA PRO A 155 -8.66 -4.46 1.11
C PRO A 155 -7.83 -4.00 2.31
N VAL A 156 -8.42 -3.99 3.51
CA VAL A 156 -7.64 -3.84 4.76
C VAL A 156 -6.63 -4.99 4.92
N PRO A 157 -5.45 -4.77 5.51
CA PRO A 157 -4.45 -5.82 5.70
C PRO A 157 -4.84 -6.75 6.86
N PHE A 158 -5.74 -7.69 6.57
CA PHE A 158 -6.41 -8.52 7.57
C PHE A 158 -5.56 -9.70 8.06
N PHE A 159 -4.72 -10.28 7.20
CA PHE A 159 -3.92 -11.45 7.51
C PHE A 159 -2.61 -11.06 8.16
N ARG A 160 -2.39 -11.50 9.40
CA ARG A 160 -1.11 -11.35 10.07
C ARG A 160 -0.18 -12.46 9.60
N THR A 161 0.97 -12.09 9.05
CA THR A 161 2.00 -13.03 8.65
C THR A 161 2.61 -13.71 9.88
N SER A 162 3.26 -14.85 9.69
CA SER A 162 4.04 -15.54 10.72
C SER A 162 5.42 -15.97 10.22
N THR A 163 5.67 -15.82 8.92
CA THR A 163 6.96 -16.13 8.28
C THR A 163 7.34 -15.01 7.32
N GLY A 164 8.63 -14.71 7.25
CA GLY A 164 9.15 -13.66 6.38
C GLY A 164 8.75 -12.25 6.83
N GLY A 165 8.83 -11.31 5.90
CA GLY A 165 8.48 -9.90 6.12
C GLY A 165 8.61 -9.07 4.84
N TYR A 166 8.15 -7.83 4.94
CA TYR A 166 8.18 -6.81 3.92
C TYR A 166 8.99 -5.61 4.41
N THR A 167 9.33 -4.75 3.46
CA THR A 167 9.83 -3.41 3.72
C THR A 167 9.00 -2.45 2.89
N VAL A 168 8.33 -1.51 3.56
CA VAL A 168 7.54 -0.44 2.95
C VAL A 168 8.23 0.89 3.18
N ARG A 169 8.66 1.58 2.10
CA ARG A 169 9.42 2.84 2.21
C ARG A 169 9.15 3.81 1.08
#